data_AF-C8VU20-F1
#
_entry.id   AF-C8VU20-F1
#
_cell.length_a   1.000
_cell.length_b   1.000
_cell.length_c   1.000
_cell.angle_alpha   90.00
_cell.angle_beta   90.00
_cell.angle_gamma   90.00
#
_symmetry.space_group_name_H-M   'P 1'
#
loop_
_entity.id
_entity.type
_entity.pdbx_description
1 polymer ?
#
loop_
_entity_poly.entity_id
_entity_poly.type
_entity_poly.pdbx_seq_one_letter_code
_entity_poly.pdbx_strand_id
1 'polypeptide(L)'
;MDLWEKVVKSKTIPAEGPEKLRHNAARLTGSSVVQEYDVMLEAGLEYSYLTYGLALVLLRVDYDEPGTLYTTAPLTAILDIVFVPHELPLAIS
;
A
#
# COMPACT_ATOMS: atom_id res chain seq x y z
N MET A 1 -0.46 9.83 2.61
CA MET A 1 0.47 9.34 3.67
C MET A 1 1.87 9.51 3.15
N ASP A 2 2.78 10.03 3.97
CA ASP A 2 4.21 9.92 3.70
C ASP A 2 4.68 8.53 4.15
N LEU A 3 4.98 7.65 3.18
CA LEU A 3 5.40 6.28 3.47
C LEU A 3 6.76 6.25 4.16
N TRP A 4 7.69 7.12 3.74
CA TRP A 4 9.04 7.17 4.29
C TRP A 4 8.99 7.54 5.77
N GLU A 5 8.35 8.66 6.13
CA GLU A 5 8.32 9.13 7.52
C GLU A 5 7.50 8.20 8.42
N LYS A 6 6.35 7.69 7.94
CA LYS A 6 5.44 6.91 8.80
C LYS A 6 5.78 5.43 8.92
N VAL A 7 6.45 4.85 7.92
CA VAL A 7 6.65 3.40 7.83
C VAL A 7 8.14 3.06 7.84
N VAL A 8 8.93 3.67 6.95
CA VAL A 8 10.34 3.30 6.78
C VAL A 8 11.23 3.87 7.89
N LYS A 9 11.06 5.15 8.23
CA LYS A 9 11.84 5.88 9.23
C LYS A 9 11.24 5.82 10.63
N SER A 10 10.15 5.08 10.83
CA SER A 10 9.52 5.00 12.14
C SER A 10 10.49 4.44 13.19
N LYS A 11 10.72 5.22 14.25
CA LYS A 11 11.63 4.85 15.36
C LYS A 11 11.02 3.85 16.33
N THR A 12 9.69 3.68 16.30
CA THR A 12 8.93 2.88 17.26
C THR A 12 7.93 2.01 16.50
N ILE A 13 8.01 0.70 16.73
CA ILE A 13 7.06 -0.28 16.20
C ILE A 13 6.06 -0.57 17.33
N PRO A 14 4.74 -0.38 17.12
CA PRO A 14 3.74 -0.73 18.12
C PRO A 14 3.83 -2.22 18.50
N ALA A 15 3.88 -2.50 19.80
CA ALA A 15 4.11 -3.87 20.28
C ALA A 15 2.90 -4.78 20.09
N GLU A 16 1.68 -4.27 20.25
CA GLU A 16 0.40 -5.01 20.20
C GLU A 16 -0.79 -4.11 19.81
N GLY A 17 -1.97 -4.72 19.68
CA GLY A 17 -3.25 -4.03 19.47
C GLY A 17 -3.50 -3.51 18.05
N PRO A 18 -4.59 -2.73 17.86
CA PRO A 18 -4.99 -2.20 16.56
C PRO A 18 -3.89 -1.37 15.87
N GLU A 19 -3.07 -0.66 16.64
CA GLU A 19 -1.97 0.15 16.11
C GLU A 19 -0.85 -0.72 15.49
N LYS A 20 -0.57 -1.91 16.04
CA LYS A 20 0.35 -2.86 15.41
C LYS A 20 -0.21 -3.39 14.11
N LEU A 21 -1.51 -3.70 14.08
CA LEU A 21 -2.17 -4.18 12.86
C LEU A 21 -2.14 -3.11 11.76
N ARG A 22 -2.45 -1.85 12.10
CA ARG A 22 -2.34 -0.71 11.18
C ARG A 22 -0.92 -0.50 10.68
N HIS A 23 0.06 -0.57 11.58
CA HIS A 23 1.47 -0.46 11.21
C HIS A 23 1.90 -1.58 10.26
N ASN A 24 1.49 -2.82 10.53
CA ASN A 24 1.79 -3.96 9.66
C ASN A 24 1.09 -3.84 8.29
N ALA A 25 -0.17 -3.41 8.26
CA ALA A 25 -0.88 -3.13 7.02
C ALA A 25 -0.15 -2.05 6.20
N ALA A 26 0.25 -0.93 6.84
CA ALA A 26 1.01 0.14 6.21
C ALA A 26 2.34 -0.34 5.64
N ARG A 27 3.06 -1.21 6.38
CA ARG A 27 4.28 -1.85 5.91
C ARG A 27 4.02 -2.76 4.71
N LEU A 28 3.03 -3.63 4.77
CA LEU A 28 2.71 -4.55 3.68
C LEU A 28 2.32 -3.80 2.41
N THR A 29 1.41 -2.83 2.51
CA THR A 29 1.00 -1.96 1.40
C THR A 29 2.18 -1.19 0.81
N GLY A 30 3.06 -0.65 1.65
CA GLY A 30 4.26 0.04 1.19
C GLY A 30 5.21 -0.88 0.45
N SER A 31 5.49 -2.06 1.01
CA SER A 31 6.40 -3.05 0.42
C SER A 31 5.90 -3.56 -0.94
N SER A 32 4.62 -3.88 -1.06
CA SER A 32 4.06 -4.36 -2.33
C SER A 32 4.08 -3.29 -3.42
N VAL A 33 3.84 -2.03 -3.07
CA VAL A 33 3.96 -0.91 -4.04
C VAL A 33 5.41 -0.72 -4.49
N VAL A 34 6.39 -0.75 -3.57
CA VAL A 34 7.81 -0.64 -3.92
C VAL A 34 8.28 -1.82 -4.77
N GLN A 35 7.85 -3.04 -4.43
CA GLN A 35 8.20 -4.23 -5.20
C GLN A 35 7.65 -4.17 -6.62
N GLU A 36 6.38 -3.80 -6.79
CA GLU A 36 5.79 -3.68 -8.12
C GLU A 36 6.44 -2.55 -8.93
N TYR A 37 6.77 -1.43 -8.29
CA TYR A 37 7.50 -0.34 -8.93
C TYR A 37 8.87 -0.77 -9.46
N ASP A 38 9.63 -1.56 -8.68
CA ASP A 38 10.91 -2.12 -9.10
C ASP A 38 10.74 -3.01 -10.35
N VAL A 39 9.74 -3.89 -10.36
CA VAL A 39 9.38 -4.71 -11.53
C VAL A 39 9.00 -3.84 -12.73
N MET A 40 8.21 -2.79 -12.54
CA MET A 40 7.83 -1.88 -13.61
C MET A 40 9.05 -1.20 -14.25
N LEU A 41 10.05 -0.82 -13.45
CA LEU A 41 11.29 -0.24 -13.95
C LEU A 41 12.13 -1.27 -14.72
N GLU A 42 12.32 -2.48 -14.15
CA GLU A 42 13.11 -3.54 -14.79
C GLU A 42 12.50 -4.02 -16.12
N ALA A 43 11.17 -4.12 -16.18
CA ALA A 43 10.45 -4.58 -17.35
C ALA A 43 10.10 -3.47 -18.36
N GLY A 44 10.34 -2.19 -18.02
CA GLY A 44 9.97 -1.05 -18.86
C GLY A 44 8.46 -0.89 -19.03
N LEU A 45 7.69 -1.05 -17.95
CA LEU A 45 6.24 -0.93 -17.94
C LEU A 45 5.80 0.46 -17.48
N GLU A 46 5.12 1.21 -18.35
CA GLU A 46 4.50 2.49 -17.96
C GLU A 46 3.32 2.29 -17.00
N TYR A 47 2.59 1.19 -17.15
CA TYR A 47 1.38 0.88 -16.37
C TYR A 47 1.44 -0.52 -15.79
N SER A 48 0.96 -0.64 -14.55
CA SER A 48 0.67 -1.92 -13.91
C SER A 48 -0.52 -1.80 -12.96
N TYR A 49 -0.94 -2.92 -12.38
CA TYR A 49 -2.02 -2.97 -11.41
C TYR A 49 -1.58 -3.75 -10.19
N LEU A 50 -1.99 -3.28 -9.03
CA LEU A 50 -1.79 -4.00 -7.78
C LEU A 50 -3.13 -4.30 -7.13
N THR A 51 -3.34 -5.55 -6.73
CA THR A 51 -4.58 -6.02 -6.12
C THR A 51 -4.36 -6.46 -4.68
N TYR A 52 -5.26 -6.02 -3.79
CA TYR A 52 -5.34 -6.49 -2.41
C TYR A 52 -6.63 -7.29 -2.17
N GLY A 53 -7.15 -7.93 -3.22
CA GLY A 53 -8.39 -8.71 -3.19
C GLY A 53 -9.65 -7.86 -3.32
N LEU A 54 -9.85 -6.89 -2.41
CA LEU A 54 -11.03 -6.03 -2.38
C LEU A 54 -10.89 -4.76 -3.24
N ALA A 55 -9.67 -4.41 -3.65
CA ALA A 55 -9.40 -3.25 -4.49
C ALA A 55 -8.29 -3.51 -5.49
N LEU A 56 -8.43 -2.82 -6.61
CA LEU A 56 -7.44 -2.74 -7.67
C LEU A 56 -6.92 -1.30 -7.74
N VAL A 57 -5.60 -1.16 -7.71
CA VAL A 57 -4.90 0.12 -7.76
C VAL A 57 -4.12 0.16 -9.07
N LEU A 58 -4.48 1.10 -9.95
CA LEU A 58 -3.68 1.38 -11.14
C LEU A 58 -2.41 2.14 -10.72
N LEU A 59 -1.29 1.66 -11.21
CA LEU A 59 0.03 2.25 -11.06
C LEU A 59 0.49 2.81 -12.40
N ARG A 60 1.17 3.96 -12.38
CA ARG A 60 1.79 4.55 -13.56
C ARG A 60 3.19 5.07 -13.22
N VAL A 61 4.17 4.75 -14.05
CA VAL A 61 5.50 5.36 -14.07
C VAL A 61 5.60 6.17 -15.34
N ASP A 62 5.82 7.49 -15.23
CA ASP A 62 6.05 8.31 -16.42
C ASP A 62 7.46 8.07 -16.97
N TYR A 63 7.61 7.86 -18.28
CA TYR A 63 8.93 7.66 -18.88
C TYR A 63 9.83 8.89 -18.79
N ASP A 64 9.25 10.09 -18.78
CA ASP A 64 9.99 11.34 -18.65
C ASP A 64 10.40 11.61 -17.19
N GLU A 65 9.68 11.03 -16.22
CA GLU A 65 9.94 11.15 -14.79
C GLU A 65 9.87 9.79 -14.08
N PRO A 66 10.79 8.86 -14.39
CA PRO A 66 10.69 7.47 -13.94
C PRO A 66 10.91 7.31 -12.43
N GLY A 67 11.41 8.35 -11.75
CA GLY A 67 11.58 8.41 -10.29
C GLY A 67 10.29 8.61 -9.50
N THR A 68 9.15 8.80 -10.18
CA THR A 68 7.85 9.03 -9.55
C THR A 68 6.85 7.94 -9.95
N LEU A 69 6.23 7.30 -8.95
CA LEU A 69 5.13 6.37 -9.13
C LEU A 69 3.80 7.06 -8.82
N TYR A 70 2.90 7.10 -9.79
CA TYR A 70 1.54 7.59 -9.63
C TYR A 70 0.56 6.44 -9.35
N THR A 71 -0.44 6.73 -8.53
CA THR A 71 -1.46 5.76 -8.12
C THR A 71 -2.86 6.36 -8.28
N THR A 72 -3.84 5.56 -8.71
CA THR A 72 -5.24 6.04 -8.87
C THR A 72 -5.94 6.42 -7.56
N ALA A 73 -5.43 5.93 -6.42
CA ALA A 73 -5.94 6.24 -5.09
C ALA A 73 -4.77 6.54 -4.14
N PRO A 74 -4.94 7.43 -3.14
CA PRO A 74 -3.89 7.68 -2.16
C PRO A 74 -3.63 6.44 -1.31
N LEU A 75 -2.39 6.22 -0.89
CA LEU A 75 -1.98 5.09 -0.04
C LEU A 75 -2.81 4.95 1.25
N THR A 76 -3.38 6.05 1.78
CA THR A 76 -4.29 6.00 2.93
C THR A 76 -5.60 5.31 2.60
N ALA A 77 -6.20 5.58 1.44
CA ALA A 77 -7.42 4.91 1.01
C ALA A 77 -7.17 3.43 0.70
N ILE A 78 -5.99 3.10 0.17
CA ILE A 78 -5.57 1.71 -0.05
C ILE A 78 -5.43 0.99 1.31
N LEU A 79 -4.88 1.67 2.31
CA LEU A 79 -4.74 1.13 3.65
C LEU A 79 -6.08 0.86 4.33
N ASP A 80 -7.09 1.71 4.15
CA ASP A 80 -8.42 1.49 4.71
C ASP A 80 -9.09 0.23 4.14
N ILE A 81 -8.67 -0.22 2.94
CA ILE A 81 -9.16 -1.45 2.31
C ILE A 81 -8.39 -2.67 2.79
N VAL A 82 -7.06 -2.55 2.95
CA VAL A 82 -6.21 -3.62 3.50
C VAL A 82 -6.48 -3.83 4.99
N PHE A 83 -6.74 -2.75 5.71
CA PHE A 83 -7.17 -2.77 7.10
C PHE A 83 -8.69 -2.91 7.16
N VAL A 84 -9.21 -4.11 6.93
CA VAL A 84 -10.58 -4.44 7.33
C VAL A 84 -10.60 -4.47 8.85
N PRO A 85 -11.28 -3.55 9.56
CA PRO A 85 -11.46 -3.69 10.98
C PRO A 85 -12.20 -5.01 11.22
N HIS A 86 -11.80 -5.75 12.26
CA HIS A 86 -12.54 -6.91 12.77
C HIS A 86 -13.88 -6.46 13.42
N GLU A 87 -14.63 -5.58 12.75
CA GLU A 87 -15.94 -5.05 13.15
C GLU A 87 -16.98 -5.16 12.02
N LEU A 88 -16.78 -6.05 11.05
CA LEU A 88 -17.95 -6.64 10.41
C LEU A 88 -18.49 -7.69 11.40
N PRO A 89 -19.65 -7.48 12.03
CA PRO A 89 -20.32 -8.58 12.69
C PRO A 89 -20.53 -9.64 11.61
N LEU A 90 -20.10 -10.87 11.88
CA LEU A 90 -20.59 -12.04 11.19
C LEU A 90 -22.10 -12.14 11.49
N ALA A 91 -22.90 -11.27 10.86
CA ALA A 91 -24.33 -11.40 10.74
C ALA A 91 -24.59 -12.28 9.52
N ILE A 92 -24.19 -13.54 9.62
CA ILE A 92 -24.79 -14.61 8.83
C ILE A 92 -25.81 -15.23 9.78
N SER A 93 -27.06 -14.76 9.63
CA SER A 93 -28.26 -15.44 10.12
C SER A 93 -28.51 -16.71 9.31
#